data_AF-A0A951SXX1-F1
#
_entry.id   AF-A0A951SXX1-F1
#
_cell.length_a   1.000
_cell.length_b   1.000
_cell.length_c   1.000
_cell.angle_alpha   90.00
_cell.angle_beta   90.00
_cell.angle_gamma   90.00
#
_symmetry.space_group_name_H-M   'P 1'
#
loop_
_entity.id
_entity.type
_entity.pdbx_description
1 polymer ?
#
loop_
_entity_poly.entity_id
_entity_poly.type
_entity_poly.pdbx_seq_one_letter_code
_entity_poly.pdbx_strand_id
1 'polypeptide(L)' 'SWSFEYTEKRLSRIMRDIHTLCYETAEEFGTPGNYVKGANIASFIKIAKAMLAQGLI' A
#
# COMPACT_ATOMS: atom_id res chain seq x y z
N SER A 1 22.43 -9.53 -12.96
CA SER A 1 21.34 -8.65 -13.43
C SER A 1 20.04 -9.43 -13.45
N TRP A 2 18.91 -8.83 -13.09
CA TRP A 2 17.59 -9.49 -13.23
C TRP A 2 17.15 -9.46 -14.70
N SER A 3 16.37 -10.46 -15.11
CA SER A 3 15.77 -10.47 -16.44
C SER A 3 14.61 -9.47 -16.54
N PHE A 4 14.30 -9.05 -17.77
CA PHE A 4 13.13 -8.21 -18.03
C PHE A 4 11.84 -8.90 -17.58
N GLU A 5 11.66 -10.17 -17.93
CA GLU A 5 10.46 -10.95 -17.56
C GLU A 5 10.26 -11.05 -16.05
N TYR A 6 11.34 -11.30 -15.29
CA TYR A 6 11.27 -11.31 -13.83
C TYR A 6 10.83 -9.94 -13.29
N THR A 7 11.41 -8.87 -13.85
CA THR A 7 11.16 -7.50 -13.41
C THR A 7 9.72 -7.07 -13.71
N GLU A 8 9.22 -7.38 -14.91
CA GLU A 8 7.84 -7.10 -15.31
C GLU A 8 6.84 -7.84 -14.42
N LYS A 9 7.02 -9.16 -14.22
CA LYS A 9 6.14 -9.95 -13.35
C LYS A 9 6.08 -9.40 -11.93
N ARG A 10 7.24 -8.97 -11.41
CA ARG A 10 7.33 -8.37 -10.08
C ARG A 10 6.63 -7.02 -10.02
N LEU A 11 6.83 -6.15 -11.01
CA LEU A 11 6.18 -4.85 -11.07
C LEU A 11 4.66 -4.97 -11.18
N SER A 12 4.16 -5.84 -12.06
CA SER A 12 2.73 -6.11 -12.25
C SER A 12 2.07 -6.55 -10.95
N ARG A 13 2.72 -7.45 -10.21
CA ARG A 13 2.27 -7.87 -8.86
C ARG A 13 2.22 -6.70 -7.89
N ILE A 14 3.30 -5.93 -7.77
CA ILE A 14 3.37 -4.78 -6.86
C ILE A 14 2.24 -3.78 -7.15
N MET A 15 1.98 -3.48 -8.43
CA MET A 15 0.94 -2.52 -8.80
C MET A 15 -0.48 -3.03 -8.47
N ARG A 16 -0.74 -4.35 -8.64
CA ARG A 16 -1.99 -4.97 -8.21
C ARG A 16 -2.18 -4.92 -6.69
N ASP A 17 -1.12 -5.16 -5.93
CA ASP A 17 -1.14 -5.10 -4.48
C ASP A 17 -1.41 -3.66 -4.00
N ILE A 18 -0.78 -2.66 -4.63
CA ILE A 18 -1.03 -1.23 -4.34
C ILE A 18 -2.49 -0.85 -4.62
N HIS A 19 -3.02 -1.25 -5.79
CA HIS A 19 -4.42 -0.97 -6.14
C HIS A 19 -5.38 -1.57 -5.11
N THR A 20 -5.21 -2.86 -4.80
CA THR A 20 -6.06 -3.60 -3.85
C THR A 20 -6.06 -2.92 -2.48
N LEU A 21 -4.87 -2.60 -1.96
CA LEU A 21 -4.72 -1.92 -0.68
C LEU A 21 -5.43 -0.56 -0.65
N CYS A 22 -5.25 0.27 -1.68
CA CYS A 22 -5.91 1.58 -1.75
C CYS A 22 -7.43 1.46 -1.83
N TYR A 23 -7.93 0.52 -2.64
CA TYR A 23 -9.36 0.29 -2.82
C TYR A 23 -10.01 -0.19 -1.52
N GLU A 24 -9.50 -1.26 -0.92
CA GLU A 24 -10.02 -1.84 0.33
C GLU A 24 -9.94 -0.85 1.49
N THR A 25 -8.82 -0.13 1.64
CA THR A 25 -8.69 0.89 2.70
C THR A 25 -9.68 2.03 2.51
N ALA A 26 -9.93 2.45 1.28
CA ALA A 26 -10.90 3.50 1.00
C ALA A 26 -12.33 3.05 1.35
N GLU A 27 -12.68 1.79 1.09
CA GLU A 27 -13.96 1.20 1.51
C GLU A 27 -14.08 1.08 3.04
N GLU A 28 -13.04 0.57 3.71
CA GLU A 28 -12.98 0.40 5.17
C GLU A 28 -13.21 1.74 5.91
N PHE A 29 -12.67 2.84 5.40
CA PHE A 29 -12.75 4.16 6.02
C PHE A 29 -13.89 5.03 5.45
N GLY A 30 -14.88 4.42 4.79
CA GLY A 30 -16.13 5.09 4.39
C GLY A 30 -15.98 6.08 3.24
N THR A 31 -14.95 5.92 2.41
CA THR A 31 -14.69 6.76 1.23
C THR A 31 -14.47 5.90 -0.03
N PRO A 32 -15.40 5.00 -0.38
CA PRO A 32 -15.22 4.01 -1.44
C PRO A 32 -14.83 4.66 -2.77
N GLY A 33 -13.89 4.05 -3.48
CA GLY A 33 -13.34 4.56 -4.74
C GLY A 33 -12.40 5.76 -4.62
N ASN A 34 -12.19 6.33 -3.42
CA ASN A 34 -11.25 7.43 -3.21
C ASN A 34 -9.82 6.91 -3.00
N TYR A 35 -9.10 6.65 -4.10
CA TYR A 35 -7.72 6.17 -4.07
C TYR A 35 -6.75 7.08 -3.32
N VAL A 36 -6.95 8.40 -3.37
CA VAL A 36 -6.07 9.36 -2.68
C VAL A 36 -6.20 9.18 -1.17
N LYS A 37 -7.43 9.06 -0.65
CA LYS A 37 -7.66 8.78 0.77
C LYS A 37 -7.17 7.38 1.16
N GLY A 38 -7.52 6.36 0.38
CA GLY A 38 -7.08 4.99 0.63
C GLY A 38 -5.56 4.86 0.72
N ALA A 39 -4.82 5.44 -0.25
CA ALA A 39 -3.36 5.43 -0.26
C ALA A 39 -2.74 6.12 0.96
N ASN A 40 -3.26 7.30 1.31
CA ASN A 40 -2.77 8.08 2.45
C ASN A 40 -3.03 7.36 3.78
N ILE A 41 -4.23 6.83 3.97
CA ILE A 41 -4.61 6.11 5.21
C ILE A 41 -3.78 4.83 5.34
N ALA A 42 -3.68 4.02 4.28
CA ALA A 42 -2.92 2.77 4.32
C ALA A 42 -1.44 3.00 4.64
N SER A 43 -0.83 3.99 4.00
CA SER A 43 0.58 4.34 4.22
C SER A 43 0.81 4.88 5.64
N PHE A 44 -0.11 5.72 6.12
CA PHE A 44 -0.06 6.24 7.49
C PHE A 44 -0.13 5.10 8.52
N ILE A 45 -1.09 4.18 8.39
CA ILE A 45 -1.22 3.02 9.29
C ILE A 45 0.05 2.18 9.30
N LYS A 46 0.63 1.91 8.13
CA LYS A 46 1.87 1.12 8.00
C LYS A 46 3.03 1.76 8.76
N ILE A 47 3.23 3.07 8.57
CA ILE A 47 4.32 3.80 9.22
C ILE A 47 4.05 3.95 10.71
N ALA A 48 2.83 4.31 11.11
CA ALA A 48 2.45 4.45 12.51
C ALA A 48 2.65 3.15 13.29
N LYS A 49 2.28 1.99 12.73
CA LYS A 49 2.56 0.67 13.33
C LYS A 49 4.06 0.43 13.50
N ALA A 50 4.88 0.77 12.51
CA ALA A 50 6.32 0.62 12.59
C ALA A 50 6.95 1.54 13.65
N MET A 51 6.50 2.81 13.73
CA MET A 51 6.93 3.77 14.75
C MET A 51 6.57 3.28 16.16
N LEU A 52 5.33 2.82 16.36
CA LEU A 52 4.88 2.26 17.64
C LEU A 52 5.71 1.04 18.07
N ALA A 53 6.07 0.17 17.12
CA ALA A 53 6.87 -1.02 17.39
C ALA A 53 8.33 -0.68 17.75
N GLN A 54 8.88 0.42 17.22
CA GLN A 54 10.23 0.88 17.54
C GLN A 54 10.29 1.70 18.84
N GLY A 55 9.16 2.22 19.30
CA GLY A 55 9.08 3.05 20.50
C GLY A 55 9.59 4.47 20.26
N LEU A 56 9.82 5.20 21.35
CA LEU A 56 10.47 6.51 21.29
C LEU A 56 11.98 6.29 21.18
N ILE A 57 12.54 6.58 20.01
CA ILE A 57 13.97 6.50 19.70
C ILE A 57 14.53 7.87 19.30
#